data_AF-A0A0N1ICB2-F1
#
_entry.id   AF-A0A0N1ICB2-F1
#
_cell.length_a   1.000
_cell.length_b   1.000
_cell.length_c   1.000
_cell.angle_alpha   90.00
_cell.angle_beta   90.00
_cell.angle_gamma   90.00
#
_symmetry.space_group_name_H-M   'P 1'
#
loop_
_entity.id
_entity.type
_entity.pdbx_description
1 polymer ?
#
loop_
_entity_poly.entity_id
_entity_poly.type
_entity_poly.pdbx_seq_one_letter_code
_entity_poly.pdbx_strand_id
1 'polypeptide(L)'
;MQAQMALQQSVEQYSMLDLANTVLEQCWDICYNRNLTREELALGDTPDSKLQKMEACSRKCVARHFEVMKLMMESREIRAKEELQGLAPGTLSQQS
;
A
#
# COMPACT_ATOMS: atom_id res chain seq x y z
N MET A 1 -21.77 -13.92 21.51
CA MET A 1 -20.68 -12.94 21.68
C MET A 1 -19.32 -13.45 21.19
N GLN A 2 -18.79 -14.59 21.68
CA GLN A 2 -17.48 -15.12 21.23
C GLN A 2 -17.39 -15.39 19.71
N ALA A 3 -18.40 -16.02 19.11
CA ALA A 3 -18.41 -16.27 17.66
C ALA A 3 -18.43 -14.98 16.81
N GLN A 4 -19.04 -13.91 17.34
CA GLN A 4 -19.14 -12.62 16.65
C GLN A 4 -17.80 -11.86 16.68
N MET A 5 -17.05 -11.95 17.80
CA MET A 5 -15.68 -11.42 17.88
C MET A 5 -14.70 -12.20 16.99
N ALA A 6 -14.82 -13.53 16.94
CA ALA A 6 -13.99 -14.36 16.05
C ALA A 6 -14.24 -14.04 14.57
N LEU A 7 -15.50 -13.82 14.19
CA LEU A 7 -15.86 -13.41 12.83
C LEU A 7 -15.33 -12.02 12.48
N GLN A 8 -15.33 -11.09 13.44
CA GLN A 8 -14.79 -9.75 13.21
C GLN A 8 -13.27 -9.78 12.98
N GLN A 9 -12.53 -10.54 13.79
CA GLN A 9 -11.08 -10.70 13.62
C GLN A 9 -10.72 -11.34 12.27
N SER A 10 -11.49 -12.34 11.82
CA SER A 10 -11.22 -12.97 10.53
C SER A 10 -11.46 -12.02 9.35
N VAL A 11 -12.49 -11.16 9.42
CA VAL A 11 -12.76 -10.13 8.41
C VAL A 11 -11.62 -9.09 8.36
N GLU A 12 -11.12 -8.66 9.51
CA GLU A 12 -9.98 -7.73 9.59
C GLU A 12 -8.71 -8.33 8.97
N GLN A 13 -8.39 -9.58 9.31
CA GLN A 13 -7.25 -10.29 8.73
C GLN A 13 -7.38 -10.48 7.22
N TYR A 14 -8.57 -10.88 6.74
CA TYR A 14 -8.82 -11.05 5.32
C TYR A 14 -8.66 -9.73 4.56
N SER A 15 -9.19 -8.64 5.11
CA SER A 15 -9.07 -7.30 4.51
C SER A 15 -7.62 -6.83 4.43
N MET A 16 -6.80 -7.13 5.44
CA MET A 16 -5.36 -6.85 5.40
C MET A 16 -4.62 -7.67 4.33
N LEU A 17 -4.97 -8.94 4.17
CA LEU A 17 -4.38 -9.81 3.15
C LEU A 17 -4.76 -9.35 1.73
N ASP A 18 -6.01 -8.99 1.51
CA ASP A 18 -6.49 -8.46 0.23
C ASP A 18 -5.77 -7.16 -0.15
N LEU A 19 -5.61 -6.27 0.83
CA LEU A 19 -4.82 -5.05 0.67
C LEU A 19 -3.35 -5.35 0.34
N ALA A 20 -2.74 -6.31 1.05
CA ALA A 20 -1.37 -6.71 0.78
C ALA A 20 -1.20 -7.27 -0.63
N ASN A 21 -2.13 -8.12 -1.09
CA ASN A 21 -2.12 -8.65 -2.45
C ASN A 21 -2.22 -7.53 -3.50
N THR A 22 -3.13 -6.59 -3.30
CA THR A 22 -3.28 -5.43 -4.19
C THR A 22 -2.00 -4.61 -4.30
N VAL A 23 -1.34 -4.33 -3.17
CA VAL A 23 -0.07 -3.57 -3.15
C VAL A 23 1.05 -4.36 -3.82
N LEU A 24 1.15 -5.66 -3.57
CA LEU A 24 2.16 -6.52 -4.17
C LEU A 24 1.98 -6.62 -5.69
N GLU A 25 0.75 -6.74 -6.18
CA GLU A 25 0.43 -6.77 -7.61
C GLU A 25 0.82 -5.44 -8.29
N GLN A 26 0.46 -4.30 -7.70
CA GLN A 26 0.83 -2.99 -8.23
C GLN A 26 2.35 -2.80 -8.27
N CYS A 27 3.06 -3.17 -7.20
CA CYS A 27 4.51 -3.07 -7.16
C CYS A 27 5.19 -4.08 -8.11
N TRP A 28 4.59 -5.24 -8.34
CA TRP A 28 5.03 -6.19 -9.36
C TRP A 28 4.95 -5.57 -10.76
N ASP A 29 3.81 -4.97 -11.09
CA ASP A 29 3.62 -4.34 -12.39
C ASP A 29 4.58 -3.17 -12.65
N ILE A 30 4.80 -2.34 -11.63
CA ILE A 30 5.70 -1.18 -11.71
C ILE A 30 7.15 -1.61 -11.83
N CYS A 31 7.59 -2.57 -11.01
CA CYS A 31 9.02 -2.87 -10.83
C CYS A 31 9.52 -4.05 -11.66
N TYR A 32 8.68 -5.05 -11.96
CA TYR A 32 9.09 -6.26 -12.67
C TYR A 32 8.46 -6.36 -14.06
N ASN A 33 7.13 -6.32 -14.17
CA ASN A 33 6.42 -6.57 -15.44
C ASN A 33 6.88 -5.63 -16.58
N ARG A 34 7.14 -4.36 -16.26
CA ARG A 34 7.65 -3.38 -17.23
C ARG A 34 9.14 -3.51 -17.57
N ASN A 35 9.91 -4.20 -16.72
CA ASN A 35 11.37 -4.27 -16.83
C ASN A 35 11.85 -5.65 -17.27
N LEU A 36 11.06 -6.70 -17.13
CA LEU A 36 11.36 -8.03 -17.62
C LEU A 36 10.92 -8.18 -19.08
N THR A 37 11.81 -8.70 -19.90
CA THR A 37 11.45 -9.16 -21.25
C THR A 37 10.81 -10.53 -21.17
N ARG A 38 10.05 -10.89 -22.22
CA ARG A 38 9.43 -12.21 -22.32
C ARG A 38 10.46 -13.35 -22.33
N GLU A 39 11.64 -13.10 -22.90
CA GLU A 39 12.73 -14.06 -22.97
C GLU A 39 13.36 -14.30 -21.59
N GLU A 40 13.67 -13.23 -20.82
CA GLU A 40 14.18 -13.35 -19.45
C GLU A 40 13.20 -14.11 -18.53
N LEU A 41 11.89 -13.88 -18.69
CA LEU A 41 10.85 -14.62 -17.97
C LEU A 41 10.79 -16.11 -18.35
N ALA A 42 10.94 -16.42 -19.64
CA ALA A 42 10.85 -17.80 -20.14
C ALA A 42 12.10 -18.63 -19.79
N LEU A 43 13.28 -18.01 -19.84
CA LEU A 43 14.55 -18.66 -19.58
C LEU A 43 14.89 -18.69 -18.08
N GLY A 44 14.26 -17.82 -17.27
CA GLY A 44 14.59 -17.66 -15.86
C GLY A 44 15.98 -17.07 -15.63
N ASP A 45 16.58 -16.49 -16.67
CA ASP A 45 17.92 -15.91 -16.64
C ASP A 45 17.80 -14.39 -16.75
N THR A 46 18.06 -13.70 -15.66
CA THR A 46 18.03 -12.23 -15.55
C THR A 46 19.35 -11.77 -14.95
N PRO A 47 20.05 -10.80 -15.54
CA PRO A 47 21.30 -10.32 -14.99
C PRO A 47 21.15 -9.83 -13.54
N ASP A 48 22.05 -10.25 -12.64
CA ASP A 48 21.99 -9.91 -11.21
C ASP A 48 21.84 -8.40 -10.97
N SER A 49 22.58 -7.58 -11.71
CA SER A 49 22.52 -6.11 -11.58
C SER A 49 21.15 -5.53 -11.93
N LYS A 50 20.41 -6.19 -12.84
CA LYS A 50 19.03 -5.82 -13.20
C LYS A 50 18.06 -6.31 -12.12
N LEU A 51 18.21 -7.55 -11.66
CA LEU A 51 17.41 -8.10 -10.56
C LEU A 51 17.50 -7.23 -9.30
N GLN A 52 18.72 -6.85 -8.88
CA GLN A 52 18.94 -5.98 -7.72
C GLN A 52 18.22 -4.62 -7.84
N LYS A 53 18.16 -4.04 -9.04
CA LYS A 53 17.43 -2.78 -9.29
C LYS A 53 15.92 -2.98 -9.16
N MET A 54 15.38 -4.08 -9.69
CA MET A 54 13.95 -4.40 -9.59
C MET A 54 13.55 -4.69 -8.14
N GLU A 55 14.36 -5.42 -7.37
CA GLU A 55 14.13 -5.63 -5.94
C GLU A 55 14.21 -4.33 -5.12
N ALA A 56 15.17 -3.47 -5.44
CA ALA A 56 15.27 -2.16 -4.79
C ALA A 56 14.03 -1.29 -5.11
N CYS A 57 13.52 -1.36 -6.34
CA CYS A 57 12.26 -0.72 -6.72
C CYS A 57 11.09 -1.29 -5.90
N SER A 58 10.95 -2.61 -5.82
CA SER A 58 9.79 -3.23 -5.16
C SER A 58 9.75 -2.91 -3.67
N ARG A 59 10.89 -2.95 -2.97
CA ARG A 59 10.98 -2.55 -1.56
C ARG A 59 10.56 -1.09 -1.34
N LYS A 60 11.01 -0.18 -2.22
CA LYS A 60 10.65 1.25 -2.15
C LYS A 60 9.17 1.48 -2.50
N CYS A 61 8.63 0.77 -3.48
CA CYS A 61 7.24 0.85 -3.89
C CYS A 61 6.31 0.48 -2.71
N VAL A 62 6.55 -0.68 -2.08
CA VAL A 62 5.75 -1.13 -0.94
C VAL A 62 5.84 -0.13 0.22
N ALA A 63 7.05 0.33 0.56
CA ALA A 63 7.24 1.33 1.62
C ALA A 63 6.45 2.62 1.34
N ARG A 64 6.46 3.11 0.10
CA ARG A 64 5.74 4.31 -0.29
C ARG A 64 4.22 4.13 -0.25
N HIS A 65 3.71 2.94 -0.61
CA HIS A 65 2.27 2.64 -0.49
C HIS A 65 1.78 2.79 0.95
N PHE A 66 2.51 2.22 1.92
CA PHE A 66 2.15 2.35 3.33
C PHE A 66 2.30 3.77 3.87
N GLU A 67 3.32 4.52 3.42
CA GLU A 67 3.48 5.93 3.77
C GLU A 67 2.31 6.78 3.26
N VAL A 68 1.92 6.61 1.99
CA VAL A 68 0.78 7.31 1.40
C VAL A 68 -0.52 6.94 2.11
N MET A 69 -0.72 5.66 2.43
CA MET A 69 -1.90 5.21 3.16
C MET A 69 -2.00 5.82 4.56
N LYS A 70 -0.86 5.89 5.28
CA LYS A 70 -0.78 6.58 6.57
C LYS A 70 -1.19 8.05 6.43
N LEU A 71 -0.62 8.77 5.48
CA LEU A 71 -0.96 10.18 5.23
C LEU A 71 -2.44 10.36 4.86
N MET A 72 -3.02 9.42 4.09
CA MET A 72 -4.44 9.45 3.77
C MET A 72 -5.33 9.21 5.00
N MET A 73 -4.96 8.29 5.89
CA MET A 73 -5.68 8.05 7.14
C MET A 73 -5.60 9.26 8.07
N GLU A 74 -4.41 9.82 8.27
CA GLU A 74 -4.21 11.05 9.05
C GLU A 74 -5.04 12.21 8.48
N SER A 75 -5.04 12.40 7.15
CA SER A 75 -5.87 13.41 6.50
C SER A 75 -7.37 13.19 6.69
N ARG A 76 -7.83 11.93 6.71
CA ARG A 76 -9.25 11.60 6.97
C ARG A 76 -9.63 11.89 8.42
N GLU A 77 -8.77 11.57 9.37
CA GLU A 77 -9.01 11.87 10.79
C GLU A 77 -9.06 13.37 11.05
N ILE A 78 -8.17 14.15 10.43
CA ILE A 78 -8.19 15.61 10.52
C ILE A 78 -9.51 16.16 9.97
N ARG A 79 -9.95 15.71 8.80
CA ARG A 79 -11.24 16.13 8.21
C ARG A 79 -12.44 15.76 9.09
N ALA A 80 -12.45 14.55 9.65
CA ALA A 80 -13.51 14.14 10.56
C ALA A 80 -13.56 15.04 11.81
N LYS A 81 -12.40 15.49 12.32
CA LYS A 81 -12.34 16.46 13.43
C LYS A 81 -12.83 17.84 13.01
N GLU A 82 -12.47 18.32 11.82
CA GLU A 82 -12.94 19.59 11.27
C GLU A 82 -14.47 19.59 11.14
N GLU A 83 -15.05 18.52 10.58
CA GLU A 83 -16.50 18.35 10.45
C GLU A 83 -17.20 18.33 11.82
N LEU A 84 -16.65 17.60 12.78
CA LEU A 84 -17.22 17.50 14.14
C LEU A 84 -17.17 18.85 14.89
N GLN A 85 -16.21 19.71 14.54
CA GLN A 85 -16.07 21.06 15.09
C GLN A 85 -16.77 22.14 14.24
N GLY A 86 -17.40 21.78 13.11
CA GLY A 86 -18.01 22.73 12.18
C GLY A 86 -17.00 23.66 11.49
N LEU A 87 -15.73 23.26 11.41
CA LEU A 87 -14.65 24.02 10.75
C LEU A 87 -14.65 23.77 9.24
N ALA A 88 -14.15 24.74 8.48
CA ALA A 88 -13.94 24.56 7.05
C ALA A 88 -12.82 23.54 6.78
N PRO A 89 -12.88 22.79 5.65
CA PRO A 89 -11.84 21.82 5.31
C PRO A 89 -10.43 22.45 5.25
N GLY A 90 -9.45 21.80 5.87
CA GLY A 90 -8.05 22.21 5.89
C GLY A 90 -7.68 23.23 6.98
N THR A 91 -8.63 23.68 7.81
CA THR A 91 -8.38 24.61 8.92
C THR A 91 -7.37 24.06 9.93
N LEU A 92 -7.44 22.77 10.26
CA LEU A 92 -6.52 22.13 11.21
C LEU A 92 -5.20 21.67 10.56
N SER A 93 -5.15 21.64 9.23
CA SER A 93 -3.97 21.21 8.47
C SER A 93 -2.94 22.33 8.25
N GLN A 94 -3.34 23.61 8.45
CA GLN A 94 -2.49 24.78 8.24
C GLN A 94 -1.72 25.23 9.50
N GLN A 95 -1.97 24.60 10.66
CA GLN A 95 -1.39 24.99 11.94
C GLN A 95 -0.16 24.17 12.35
N SER A 96 0.23 23.18 11.54
CA SER A 96 1.36 22.27 11.77
C SER A 96 2.58 22.62 10.91
#